data_AF-A0A841D0B8-F1
#
_entry.id   AF-A0A841D0B8-F1
#
_cell.length_a   1.000
_cell.length_b   1.000
_cell.length_c   1.000
_cell.angle_alpha   90.00
_cell.angle_beta   90.00
_cell.angle_gamma   90.00
#
_symmetry.space_group_name_H-M   'P 1'
#
loop_
_entity.id
_entity.type
_entity.pdbx_description
1 polymer ?
#
loop_
_entity_poly.entity_id
_entity_poly.type
_entity_poly.pdbx_seq_one_letter_code
_entity_poly.pdbx_strand_id
1 'polypeptide(L)'
;MRRLGTVLALLGGAALALAAMPAALAHEHPSGITDLVTPAVVRVEAKAKVDITLLDHIGALVHVERSYEVPIGSGTGTVVNPEGAIVTLTRVVQTDKDVAIHAANKIFAEHHKVKIPDDFERHTLDDKTLNRHLQECYPPKKPTATCIIDVTTEIRVFPNISPADDEGFSAEVVRAGSRPDSPVVLMPTGRADGSAGLPTAPLAAKVPDKEGSPVAVAGFTGRPSADLKEKVDIAHLRAGGAGDGGRQFKDPEGKVDEPPKLGKLIDQGLLGGPVIEDKEGKVVGLLVGGGAEGRMIGVREITKALAEAGVTPRRGPIDAAFEQALIRFHTKYYGDAVPGFQRVLELYPGHTVAAAHLKTSQDKRGTAEDEGTRRAAAESPAGGKAGLPLWPFLVGGGVLVAAVVAGALLYWRRGAPPGGDGTAGTGERGLGTGERPFGTGERPFGTGERGFGTGEGPFGTGDRAAFPAGAAGGTAGSTGPRTGTPPAGPRRPPIDEESGATVVVGRSFPPLPVVSPPAGQTPASGTPAASGHPAGPGQAPAAGQPVLVARNPGARPGDTAEGTTAGGAAVSQKYCTACGMRLGPAHRFCGYCGHPAEA
;
A
#
# COMPACT_ATOMS: atom_id res chain seq x y z
N MET A 1 44.65 -81.41 18.58
CA MET A 1 43.87 -82.37 17.77
C MET A 1 42.42 -81.88 17.70
N ARG A 2 41.78 -81.99 16.53
CA ARG A 2 40.37 -81.67 16.17
C ARG A 2 40.04 -80.16 16.18
N ARG A 3 39.93 -79.47 15.03
CA ARG A 3 38.94 -79.50 13.90
C ARG A 3 37.51 -79.06 14.28
N LEU A 4 37.00 -78.14 13.45
CA LEU A 4 35.60 -77.80 13.09
C LEU A 4 34.84 -76.92 14.11
N GLY A 5 34.16 -75.82 13.72
CA GLY A 5 33.93 -75.24 12.40
C GLY A 5 32.95 -74.05 12.43
N THR A 6 32.81 -73.40 11.26
CA THR A 6 31.63 -72.66 10.73
C THR A 6 31.17 -71.38 11.46
N VAL A 7 31.46 -70.18 10.90
CA VAL A 7 30.64 -69.42 9.92
C VAL A 7 29.42 -68.74 10.55
N LEU A 8 29.45 -67.41 10.69
CA LEU A 8 28.47 -66.53 10.04
C LEU A 8 28.97 -65.07 10.03
N ALA A 9 28.80 -64.44 8.87
CA ALA A 9 29.16 -63.07 8.58
C ALA A 9 28.26 -62.06 9.31
N LEU A 10 28.88 -61.02 9.89
CA LEU A 10 28.23 -59.75 10.21
C LEU A 10 28.90 -58.66 9.37
N LEU A 11 28.40 -58.53 8.14
CA LEU A 11 28.52 -57.32 7.32
C LEU A 11 27.21 -56.55 7.47
N GLY A 12 27.31 -55.25 7.75
CA GLY A 12 26.24 -54.30 7.44
C GLY A 12 25.86 -53.37 8.59
N GLY A 13 26.23 -52.09 8.46
CA GLY A 13 25.43 -51.01 9.05
C GLY A 13 26.09 -50.13 10.11
N ALA A 14 27.32 -49.65 9.89
CA ALA A 14 27.73 -48.38 10.48
C ALA A 14 27.42 -47.27 9.47
N ALA A 15 26.16 -46.86 9.42
CA ALA A 15 25.73 -45.69 8.65
C ALA A 15 26.40 -44.44 9.23
N LEU A 16 26.98 -43.63 8.34
CA LEU A 16 27.39 -42.26 8.62
C LEU A 16 26.22 -41.52 9.30
N ALA A 17 26.35 -41.25 10.60
CA ALA A 17 25.64 -40.15 11.23
C ALA A 17 26.29 -38.84 10.76
N LEU A 18 25.98 -38.45 9.52
CA LEU A 18 26.02 -37.05 9.14
C LEU A 18 25.01 -36.36 10.06
N ALA A 19 25.53 -35.72 11.10
CA ALA A 19 24.80 -34.74 11.87
C ALA A 19 24.28 -33.70 10.89
N ALA A 20 23.01 -33.83 10.49
CA ALA A 20 22.24 -32.75 9.93
C ALA A 20 22.18 -31.68 11.02
N MET A 21 23.15 -30.77 10.98
CA MET A 21 23.01 -29.47 11.63
C MET A 21 21.67 -28.92 11.16
N PRO A 22 20.72 -28.60 12.06
CA PRO A 22 19.52 -27.91 11.64
C PRO A 22 20.01 -26.62 10.97
N ALA A 23 19.65 -26.43 9.70
CA ALA A 23 19.75 -25.13 9.06
C ALA A 23 19.08 -24.15 10.04
N ALA A 24 19.86 -23.19 10.52
CA ALA A 24 19.40 -22.19 11.47
C ALA A 24 18.07 -21.62 10.97
N LEU A 25 17.04 -21.70 11.81
CA LEU A 25 15.73 -21.11 11.58
C LEU A 25 15.92 -19.61 11.29
N ALA A 26 15.98 -19.25 10.01
CA ALA A 26 15.47 -17.96 9.59
C ALA A 26 14.02 -17.95 10.06
N HIS A 27 13.68 -17.06 10.99
CA HIS A 27 12.31 -16.93 11.43
C HIS A 27 11.46 -16.59 10.21
N GLU A 28 10.36 -17.32 10.05
CA GLU A 28 9.48 -17.22 8.90
C GLU A 28 8.73 -15.88 8.99
N HIS A 29 9.05 -14.94 8.10
CA HIS A 29 8.25 -13.72 7.96
C HIS A 29 6.86 -14.12 7.45
N PRO A 30 5.78 -13.58 8.01
CA PRO A 30 4.44 -13.87 7.53
C PRO A 30 4.35 -13.55 6.04
N SER A 31 4.22 -14.58 5.21
CA SER A 31 4.07 -14.41 3.76
C SER A 31 2.84 -13.55 3.47
N GLY A 32 3.02 -12.41 2.79
CA GLY A 32 1.92 -11.55 2.34
C GLY A 32 1.75 -10.22 3.07
N ILE A 33 2.64 -9.85 3.99
CA ILE A 33 2.59 -8.52 4.65
C ILE A 33 2.75 -7.37 3.64
N THR A 34 3.56 -7.57 2.61
CA THR A 34 3.77 -6.57 1.57
C THR A 34 2.59 -6.45 0.60
N ASP A 35 1.65 -7.40 0.61
CA ASP A 35 0.55 -7.44 -0.36
C ASP A 35 -0.29 -6.16 -0.33
N LEU A 36 -0.44 -5.52 0.83
CA LEU A 36 -1.18 -4.25 0.96
C LEU A 36 -0.49 -3.04 0.33
N VAL A 37 0.83 -3.10 0.11
CA VAL A 37 1.62 -1.96 -0.38
C VAL A 37 2.05 -2.18 -1.82
N THR A 38 2.44 -3.41 -2.19
CA THR A 38 2.98 -3.75 -3.50
C THR A 38 2.15 -3.28 -4.70
N PRO A 39 0.80 -3.33 -4.69
CA PRO A 39 -0.02 -2.81 -5.79
C PRO A 39 0.08 -1.29 -5.96
N ALA A 40 0.41 -0.56 -4.90
CA ALA A 40 0.56 0.90 -4.88
C ALA A 40 1.99 1.36 -5.19
N VAL A 41 2.92 0.42 -5.38
CA VAL A 41 4.30 0.71 -5.79
C VAL A 41 4.31 1.06 -7.28
N VAL A 42 5.01 2.13 -7.64
CA VAL A 42 5.12 2.60 -9.02
C VAL A 42 6.57 2.87 -9.39
N ARG A 43 6.89 2.76 -10.67
CA ARG A 43 8.16 3.25 -11.22
C ARG A 43 7.98 4.71 -11.63
N VAL A 44 8.94 5.56 -11.27
CA VAL A 44 8.94 6.99 -11.65
C VAL A 44 10.17 7.26 -12.49
N GLU A 45 9.97 7.89 -13.64
CA GLU A 45 11.03 8.34 -14.53
C GLU A 45 10.83 9.82 -14.86
N ALA A 46 11.90 10.61 -14.75
CA ALA A 46 11.89 12.02 -15.06
C ALA A 46 12.92 12.33 -16.15
N LYS A 47 12.49 13.13 -17.13
CA LYS A 47 13.31 13.63 -18.22
C LYS A 47 13.20 15.16 -18.26
N ALA A 48 14.28 15.82 -18.63
CA ALA A 48 14.24 17.21 -19.06
C ALA A 48 14.16 17.23 -20.59
N LYS A 49 13.09 17.81 -21.12
CA LYS A 49 13.00 18.21 -22.51
C LYS A 49 13.62 19.60 -22.64
N VAL A 50 14.66 19.70 -23.44
CA VAL A 50 15.40 20.94 -23.66
C VAL A 50 15.24 21.36 -25.12
N ASP A 51 14.44 22.40 -25.33
CA ASP A 51 14.29 23.03 -26.63
C ASP A 51 15.31 24.18 -26.71
N ILE A 52 16.21 24.11 -27.69
CA ILE A 52 17.32 25.05 -27.84
C ILE A 52 17.37 25.62 -29.26
N THR A 53 17.47 26.95 -29.34
CA THR A 53 17.66 27.70 -30.57
C THR A 53 19.02 28.37 -30.55
N LEU A 54 19.90 27.97 -31.46
CA LEU A 54 21.20 28.61 -31.69
C LEU A 54 21.07 29.68 -32.79
N LEU A 55 21.47 30.91 -32.45
CA LEU A 55 21.49 32.07 -33.32
C LEU A 55 22.90 32.30 -33.85
N ASP A 56 23.26 31.62 -34.93
CA ASP A 56 24.58 31.75 -35.53
C ASP A 56 24.64 33.00 -36.44
N HIS A 57 25.55 33.91 -36.12
CA HIS A 57 25.82 35.14 -36.87
C HIS A 57 27.29 35.25 -37.29
N ILE A 58 28.09 34.17 -37.21
CA ILE A 58 29.50 34.18 -37.64
C ILE A 58 29.60 34.35 -39.17
N GLY A 59 28.55 34.02 -39.92
CA GLY A 59 28.45 34.23 -41.37
C GLY A 59 27.09 34.78 -41.79
N ALA A 60 26.19 33.90 -42.23
CA ALA A 60 24.78 34.22 -42.45
C ALA A 60 23.99 34.02 -41.14
N LEU A 61 22.95 34.83 -40.90
CA LEU A 61 22.02 34.62 -39.80
C LEU A 61 21.28 33.30 -40.00
N VAL A 62 21.69 32.27 -39.27
CA VAL A 62 21.06 30.94 -39.28
C VAL A 62 20.47 30.67 -37.91
N HIS A 63 19.19 30.28 -37.91
CA HIS A 63 18.49 29.80 -36.72
C HIS A 63 18.51 28.27 -36.76
N VAL A 64 19.15 27.66 -35.76
CA VAL A 64 19.19 26.21 -35.63
C VAL A 64 18.41 25.81 -34.39
N GLU A 65 17.28 25.15 -34.60
CA GLU A 65 16.41 24.65 -33.54
C GLU A 65 16.63 23.16 -33.33
N ARG A 66 16.79 22.73 -32.07
CA ARG A 66 16.90 21.33 -31.67
C ARG A 66 16.12 21.09 -30.38
N SER A 67 15.67 19.85 -30.22
CA SER A 67 15.03 19.36 -28.99
C SER A 67 15.80 18.14 -28.51
N TYR A 68 16.15 18.12 -27.22
CA TYR A 68 16.88 17.03 -26.59
C TYR A 68 16.10 16.50 -25.39
N GLU A 69 15.99 15.18 -25.28
CA GLU A 69 15.51 14.51 -24.07
C GLU A 69 16.71 14.06 -23.22
N VAL A 70 16.81 14.60 -22.01
CA VAL A 70 17.87 14.29 -21.07
C VAL A 70 17.26 13.57 -19.86
N PRO A 71 17.58 12.29 -19.60
CA PRO A 71 17.15 11.62 -18.38
C PRO A 71 17.74 12.34 -17.17
N ILE A 72 16.88 12.83 -16.26
CA ILE A 72 17.33 13.57 -15.06
C ILE A 72 17.23 12.73 -13.80
N GLY A 73 16.36 11.72 -13.77
CA GLY A 73 16.22 10.84 -12.62
C GLY A 73 15.29 9.66 -12.87
N SER A 74 15.47 8.62 -12.09
CA SER A 74 14.55 7.50 -12.06
C SER A 74 14.57 6.84 -10.67
N GLY A 75 13.44 6.27 -10.28
CA GLY A 75 13.28 5.68 -8.96
C GLY A 75 11.95 4.97 -8.80
N THR A 76 11.62 4.66 -7.57
CA THR A 76 10.35 4.08 -7.15
C THR A 76 9.52 5.13 -6.42
N GLY A 77 8.21 5.10 -6.59
CA GLY A 77 7.25 5.89 -5.84
C GLY A 77 6.18 5.02 -5.19
N THR A 78 5.38 5.62 -4.33
CA THR A 78 4.25 4.98 -3.66
C THR A 78 2.99 5.82 -3.79
N VAL A 79 1.90 5.24 -4.27
CA VAL A 79 0.58 5.87 -4.29
C VAL A 79 -0.01 5.87 -2.89
N VAL A 80 -0.47 7.03 -2.41
CA VAL A 80 -0.98 7.21 -1.03
C VAL A 80 -2.45 7.60 -0.94
N ASN A 81 -3.10 7.89 -2.07
CA ASN A 81 -4.54 8.13 -2.13
C ASN A 81 -5.15 7.69 -3.47
N PRO A 82 -6.49 7.51 -3.55
CA PRO A 82 -7.15 7.02 -4.76
C PRO A 82 -7.09 8.00 -5.93
N GLU A 83 -6.85 9.28 -5.65
CA GLU A 83 -6.62 10.32 -6.67
C GLU A 83 -5.27 10.15 -7.39
N GLY A 84 -4.39 9.28 -6.90
CA GLY A 84 -3.09 8.99 -7.51
C GLY A 84 -1.95 9.86 -7.02
N ALA A 85 -2.09 10.50 -5.85
CA ALA A 85 -0.97 11.18 -5.22
C ALA A 85 0.16 10.19 -4.94
N ILE A 86 1.35 10.49 -5.46
CA ILE A 86 2.53 9.64 -5.34
C ILE A 86 3.58 10.35 -4.52
N VAL A 87 4.19 9.62 -3.60
CA VAL A 87 5.37 10.09 -2.87
C VAL A 87 6.61 9.36 -3.37
N THR A 88 7.66 10.11 -3.69
CA THR A 88 9.01 9.63 -3.98
C THR A 88 10.03 10.63 -3.43
N LEU A 89 11.26 10.67 -3.95
CA LEU A 89 12.30 11.62 -3.52
C LEU A 89 12.51 12.75 -4.53
N THR A 90 12.88 13.94 -4.05
CA THR A 90 13.17 15.10 -4.89
C THR A 90 14.18 14.78 -5.99
N ARG A 91 15.27 14.06 -5.67
CA ARG A 91 16.31 13.66 -6.65
C ARG A 91 15.85 12.68 -7.74
N VAL A 92 14.65 12.12 -7.63
CA VAL A 92 14.06 11.28 -8.70
C VAL A 92 13.50 12.17 -9.81
N VAL A 93 13.06 13.39 -9.49
CA VAL A 93 12.35 14.28 -10.42
C VAL A 93 13.02 15.64 -10.62
N GLN A 94 14.09 15.93 -9.88
CA GLN A 94 14.92 17.12 -10.03
C GLN A 94 16.39 16.72 -10.08
N THR A 95 17.17 17.47 -10.86
CA THR A 95 18.62 17.34 -10.94
C THR A 95 19.29 18.65 -10.57
N ASP A 96 20.45 18.55 -9.91
CA ASP A 96 21.37 19.64 -9.65
C ASP A 96 22.25 19.97 -10.87
N LYS A 97 22.29 19.07 -11.86
CA LYS A 97 23.02 19.27 -13.10
C LYS A 97 22.31 20.28 -13.99
N ASP A 98 23.09 21.15 -14.60
CA ASP A 98 22.56 22.17 -15.51
C ASP A 98 22.34 21.55 -16.91
N VAL A 99 21.11 21.08 -17.16
CA VAL A 99 20.71 20.48 -18.43
C VAL A 99 20.83 21.46 -19.61
N ALA A 100 20.83 22.78 -19.36
CA ALA A 100 21.02 23.79 -20.40
C ALA A 100 22.49 23.83 -20.86
N ILE A 101 23.46 23.56 -19.97
CA ILE A 101 24.88 23.42 -20.35
C ILE A 101 25.06 22.21 -21.26
N HIS A 102 24.47 21.06 -20.91
CA HIS A 102 24.52 19.86 -21.74
C HIS A 102 23.91 20.09 -23.13
N ALA A 103 22.73 20.71 -23.22
CA ALA A 103 22.11 21.04 -24.51
C ALA A 103 22.96 22.02 -25.33
N ALA A 104 23.58 23.02 -24.68
CA ALA A 104 24.49 23.95 -25.33
C ALA A 104 25.73 23.24 -25.89
N ASN A 105 26.38 22.37 -25.11
CA ASN A 105 27.52 21.55 -25.55
C ASN A 105 27.17 20.75 -26.81
N LYS A 106 26.02 20.08 -26.76
CA LYS A 106 25.55 19.18 -27.80
C LYS A 106 25.22 19.89 -29.11
N ILE A 107 24.42 20.95 -29.07
CA ILE A 107 24.07 21.69 -30.30
C ILE A 107 25.31 22.33 -30.94
N PHE A 108 26.25 22.83 -30.14
CA PHE A 108 27.46 23.47 -30.64
C PHE A 108 28.40 22.46 -31.30
N ALA A 109 28.60 21.30 -30.67
CA ALA A 109 29.37 20.20 -31.25
C ALA A 109 28.74 19.69 -32.55
N GLU A 110 27.42 19.54 -32.59
CA GLU A 110 26.69 19.06 -33.76
C GLU A 110 26.69 20.06 -34.92
N HIS A 111 26.48 21.35 -34.66
CA HIS A 111 26.39 22.40 -35.69
C HIS A 111 27.76 22.79 -36.22
N HIS A 112 28.72 23.10 -35.34
CA HIS A 112 30.05 23.56 -35.74
C HIS A 112 31.07 22.43 -35.96
N LYS A 113 30.69 21.16 -35.74
CA LYS A 113 31.55 19.97 -35.90
C LYS A 113 32.83 20.03 -35.05
N VAL A 114 32.74 20.65 -33.88
CA VAL A 114 33.82 20.74 -32.89
C VAL A 114 33.70 19.63 -31.85
N LYS A 115 34.83 19.25 -31.25
CA LYS A 115 34.84 18.23 -30.19
C LYS A 115 34.55 18.91 -28.85
N ILE A 116 33.35 18.66 -28.33
CA ILE A 116 32.95 19.03 -26.96
C ILE A 116 32.41 17.76 -26.30
N PRO A 117 32.84 17.42 -25.07
CA PRO A 117 32.25 16.30 -24.32
C PRO A 117 30.73 16.43 -24.15
N ASP A 118 30.00 15.32 -24.29
CA ASP A 118 28.54 15.24 -24.04
C ASP A 118 28.29 15.11 -22.52
N ASP A 119 28.57 16.19 -21.80
CA ASP A 119 28.43 16.28 -20.34
C ASP A 119 27.74 17.58 -19.91
N PHE A 120 27.65 17.79 -18.59
CA PHE A 120 26.99 18.94 -17.96
C PHE A 120 27.98 20.03 -17.53
N GLU A 121 29.23 19.96 -18.01
CA GLU A 121 30.31 20.88 -17.65
C GLU A 121 30.52 21.92 -18.75
N ARG A 122 31.08 23.07 -18.36
CA ARG A 122 31.43 24.11 -19.32
C ARG A 122 32.74 23.76 -19.97
N HIS A 123 32.81 23.91 -21.29
CA HIS A 123 34.00 23.68 -22.06
C HIS A 123 34.49 24.95 -22.73
N THR A 124 35.74 24.93 -23.16
CA THR A 124 36.35 25.99 -23.96
C THR A 124 36.85 25.44 -25.28
N LEU A 125 36.83 26.26 -26.32
CA LEU A 125 37.35 25.92 -27.64
C LEU A 125 38.61 26.73 -27.98
N ASP A 126 39.48 26.16 -28.81
CA ASP A 126 40.70 26.83 -29.27
C ASP A 126 40.39 28.03 -30.18
N ASP A 127 39.34 27.92 -30.99
CA ASP A 127 38.86 29.03 -31.81
C ASP A 127 38.21 30.08 -30.91
N LYS A 128 38.80 31.28 -30.86
CA LYS A 128 38.36 32.37 -29.98
C LYS A 128 36.94 32.86 -30.27
N THR A 129 36.50 32.83 -31.52
CA THR A 129 35.18 33.30 -31.94
C THR A 129 34.12 32.27 -31.54
N LEU A 130 34.34 31.00 -31.89
CA LEU A 130 33.45 29.90 -31.50
C LEU A 130 33.40 29.75 -29.99
N ASN A 131 34.53 29.88 -29.31
CA ASN A 131 34.58 29.83 -27.85
C ASN A 131 33.73 30.93 -27.24
N ARG A 132 33.82 32.18 -27.73
CA ARG A 132 32.99 33.28 -27.23
C ARG A 132 31.50 32.97 -27.35
N HIS A 133 31.06 32.46 -28.50
CA HIS A 133 29.65 32.13 -28.74
C HIS A 133 29.19 30.94 -27.89
N LEU A 134 30.04 29.92 -27.71
CA LEU A 134 29.76 28.83 -26.77
C LEU A 134 29.60 29.37 -25.33
N GLN A 135 30.49 30.25 -24.87
CA GLN A 135 30.39 30.86 -23.54
C GLN A 135 29.11 31.70 -23.39
N GLU A 136 28.65 32.37 -24.46
CA GLU A 136 27.40 33.14 -24.48
C GLU A 136 26.15 32.23 -24.46
N CYS A 137 26.28 30.96 -24.85
CA CYS A 137 25.24 29.96 -24.70
C CYS A 137 25.12 29.42 -23.27
N TYR A 138 26.16 29.51 -22.43
CA TYR A 138 26.07 29.07 -21.04
C TYR A 138 25.36 30.09 -20.12
N PRO A 139 24.69 29.64 -19.03
CA PRO A 139 24.13 30.56 -18.03
C PRO A 139 25.19 31.41 -17.31
N PRO A 140 24.84 32.55 -16.69
CA PRO A 140 23.57 33.24 -16.78
C PRO A 140 23.38 33.85 -18.17
N LYS A 141 22.17 33.72 -18.73
CA LYS A 141 21.85 34.25 -20.06
C LYS A 141 21.90 35.77 -20.06
N LYS A 142 22.60 36.34 -21.05
CA LYS A 142 22.61 37.78 -21.33
C LYS A 142 21.59 38.08 -22.45
N PRO A 143 21.11 39.32 -22.59
CA PRO A 143 20.24 39.70 -23.70
C PRO A 143 20.84 39.46 -25.10
N THR A 144 22.18 39.37 -25.16
CA THR A 144 22.95 39.06 -26.37
C THR A 144 23.29 37.58 -26.49
N ALA A 145 22.63 36.70 -25.74
CA ALA A 145 22.95 35.27 -25.74
C ALA A 145 22.73 34.66 -27.13
N THR A 146 23.73 33.90 -27.58
CA THR A 146 23.68 33.18 -28.86
C THR A 146 22.69 32.02 -28.81
N CYS A 147 22.28 31.56 -27.62
CA CYS A 147 21.32 30.47 -27.45
C CYS A 147 20.11 30.87 -26.60
N ILE A 148 18.91 30.61 -27.13
CA ILE A 148 17.65 30.60 -26.39
C ILE A 148 17.38 29.15 -25.96
N ILE A 149 17.15 28.91 -24.67
CA ILE A 149 16.98 27.56 -24.14
C ILE A 149 15.76 27.54 -23.24
N ASP A 150 14.80 26.68 -23.58
CA ASP A 150 13.62 26.39 -22.78
C ASP A 150 13.72 24.96 -22.24
N VAL A 151 13.63 24.83 -20.92
CA VAL A 151 13.74 23.55 -20.22
C VAL A 151 12.39 23.22 -19.60
N THR A 152 11.83 22.08 -19.97
CA THR A 152 10.60 21.53 -19.38
C THR A 152 10.89 20.17 -18.76
N THR A 153 10.42 19.94 -17.53
CA THR A 153 10.53 18.64 -16.88
C THR A 153 9.29 17.80 -17.19
N GLU A 154 9.51 16.61 -17.71
CA GLU A 154 8.48 15.61 -17.98
C GLU A 154 8.64 14.44 -17.00
N ILE A 155 7.58 14.11 -16.26
CA ILE A 155 7.57 13.00 -15.30
C ILE A 155 6.56 11.96 -15.77
N ARG A 156 7.02 10.71 -15.91
CA ARG A 156 6.20 9.55 -16.26
C ARG A 156 6.20 8.56 -15.12
N VAL A 157 5.01 8.05 -14.83
CA VAL A 157 4.77 7.07 -13.78
C VAL A 157 4.21 5.81 -14.41
N PHE A 158 4.82 4.67 -14.09
CA PHE A 158 4.42 3.36 -14.59
C PHE A 158 3.87 2.54 -13.42
N PRO A 159 2.55 2.28 -13.38
CA PRO A 159 1.91 1.57 -12.28
C PRO A 159 2.19 0.06 -12.31
N ASN A 160 2.08 -0.60 -11.15
CA ASN A 160 2.19 -2.06 -11.05
C ASN A 160 0.91 -2.76 -11.53
N ILE A 161 0.75 -2.89 -12.85
CA ILE A 161 -0.43 -3.51 -13.47
C ILE A 161 -0.08 -4.64 -14.44
N SER A 162 -1.05 -5.53 -14.68
CA SER A 162 -0.98 -6.58 -15.70
C SER A 162 -2.23 -6.57 -16.60
N PRO A 163 -2.10 -6.45 -17.94
CA PRO A 163 -0.85 -6.24 -18.67
C PRO A 163 -0.17 -4.92 -18.29
N ALA A 164 1.15 -4.86 -18.43
CA ALA A 164 1.91 -3.66 -18.09
C ALA A 164 1.52 -2.49 -19.01
N ASP A 165 1.56 -1.28 -18.45
CA ASP A 165 1.42 -0.04 -19.20
C ASP A 165 2.78 0.46 -19.64
N ASP A 166 3.09 0.25 -20.93
CA ASP A 166 4.37 0.67 -21.52
C ASP A 166 4.48 2.19 -21.68
N GLU A 167 3.35 2.90 -21.71
CA GLU A 167 3.32 4.36 -21.82
C GLU A 167 3.43 5.00 -20.44
N GLY A 168 2.70 4.47 -19.46
CA GLY A 168 2.50 5.09 -18.16
C GLY A 168 1.61 6.34 -18.24
N PHE A 169 1.51 7.08 -17.13
CA PHE A 169 0.81 8.36 -17.08
C PHE A 169 1.73 9.51 -16.68
N SER A 170 1.35 10.72 -17.07
CA SER A 170 2.10 11.94 -16.74
C SER A 170 1.77 12.40 -15.33
N ALA A 171 2.76 13.00 -14.66
CA ALA A 171 2.58 13.61 -13.35
C ALA A 171 3.29 14.96 -13.25
N GLU A 172 2.83 15.81 -12.33
CA GLU A 172 3.44 17.08 -11.99
C GLU A 172 3.87 17.12 -10.53
N VAL A 173 4.90 17.91 -10.25
CA VAL A 173 5.37 18.17 -8.89
C VAL A 173 4.42 19.16 -8.23
N VAL A 174 3.69 18.72 -7.21
CA VAL A 174 2.88 19.64 -6.37
C VAL A 174 3.73 20.22 -5.25
N ARG A 175 4.60 19.40 -4.67
CA ARG A 175 5.50 19.82 -3.58
C ARG A 175 6.81 19.08 -3.66
N ALA A 176 7.92 19.82 -3.67
CA ALA A 176 9.26 19.26 -3.53
C ALA A 176 9.90 19.70 -2.22
N GLY A 177 10.58 18.76 -1.56
CA GLY A 177 11.46 19.10 -0.45
C GLY A 177 12.77 19.73 -0.94
N SER A 178 13.44 20.45 -0.04
CA SER A 178 14.63 21.25 -0.36
C SER A 178 15.93 20.46 -0.53
N ARG A 179 15.96 19.18 -0.11
CA ARG A 179 17.14 18.32 -0.23
C ARG A 179 16.89 17.20 -1.23
N PRO A 180 17.94 16.64 -1.86
CA PRO A 180 17.83 15.51 -2.79
C PRO A 180 17.05 14.31 -2.21
N ASP A 181 17.32 13.97 -0.95
CA ASP A 181 16.68 12.86 -0.24
C ASP A 181 15.38 13.28 0.49
N SER A 182 14.88 14.51 0.30
CA SER A 182 13.58 14.89 0.85
C SER A 182 12.42 14.32 0.02
N PRO A 183 11.25 14.06 0.62
CA PRO A 183 10.08 13.64 -0.12
C PRO A 183 9.63 14.69 -1.15
N VAL A 184 9.15 14.21 -2.28
CA VAL A 184 8.40 14.98 -3.28
C VAL A 184 7.02 14.34 -3.44
N VAL A 185 6.01 15.18 -3.59
CA VAL A 185 4.62 14.78 -3.86
C VAL A 185 4.31 15.08 -5.31
N LEU A 186 3.93 14.04 -6.04
CA LEU A 186 3.53 14.10 -7.43
C LEU A 186 2.01 13.89 -7.53
N MET A 187 1.39 14.59 -8.47
CA MET A 187 -0.01 14.37 -8.83
C MET A 187 -0.14 14.04 -10.32
N PRO A 188 -1.01 13.09 -10.71
CA PRO A 188 -1.23 12.76 -12.10
C PRO A 188 -1.79 13.95 -12.88
N THR A 189 -1.29 14.17 -14.10
CA THR A 189 -1.80 15.15 -15.05
C THR A 189 -2.60 14.44 -16.13
N GLY A 190 -3.83 14.06 -15.79
CA GLY A 190 -4.71 13.29 -16.66
C GLY A 190 -5.43 12.19 -15.90
N ARG A 191 -5.96 11.21 -16.61
CA ARG A 191 -6.62 10.06 -15.98
C ARG A 191 -5.53 9.09 -15.48
N ALA A 192 -5.34 9.04 -14.16
CA ALA A 192 -4.36 8.17 -13.51
C ALA A 192 -4.74 6.68 -13.65
N ASP A 193 -6.03 6.36 -13.54
CA ASP A 193 -6.75 5.19 -14.11
C ASP A 193 -8.07 4.92 -13.34
N GLY A 194 -9.06 4.35 -14.05
CA GLY A 194 -10.33 3.86 -13.48
C GLY A 194 -11.31 4.89 -12.89
N SER A 195 -12.58 4.51 -12.75
CA SER A 195 -13.56 5.27 -11.93
C SER A 195 -13.38 5.04 -10.43
N ALA A 196 -12.60 4.01 -10.05
CA ALA A 196 -12.39 3.58 -8.67
C ALA A 196 -11.08 4.12 -8.06
N GLY A 197 -10.22 4.77 -8.85
CA GLY A 197 -8.92 5.29 -8.45
C GLY A 197 -7.80 4.25 -8.52
N LEU A 198 -6.60 4.65 -8.09
CA LEU A 198 -5.42 3.80 -7.98
C LEU A 198 -5.40 3.02 -6.64
N PRO A 199 -4.81 1.81 -6.59
CA PRO A 199 -4.46 1.14 -5.33
C PRO A 199 -3.56 2.01 -4.46
N THR A 200 -3.74 1.98 -3.14
CA THR A 200 -3.02 2.88 -2.22
C THR A 200 -2.30 2.12 -1.11
N ALA A 201 -1.14 2.64 -0.72
CA ALA A 201 -0.38 2.10 0.40
C ALA A 201 -0.80 2.75 1.73
N PRO A 202 -1.13 1.97 2.77
CA PRO A 202 -1.40 2.53 4.08
C PRO A 202 -0.12 3.07 4.72
N LEU A 203 -0.17 4.28 5.26
CA LEU A 203 0.95 4.89 6.00
C LEU A 203 0.85 4.55 7.50
N ALA A 204 1.99 4.25 8.12
CA ALA A 204 2.09 4.03 9.56
C ALA A 204 2.01 5.36 10.33
N ALA A 205 1.52 5.31 11.57
CA ALA A 205 1.51 6.50 12.44
C ALA A 205 2.90 6.90 12.94
N LYS A 206 3.80 5.91 13.09
CA LYS A 206 5.17 6.10 13.54
C LYS A 206 6.07 4.99 13.02
N VAL A 207 7.38 5.23 13.09
CA VAL A 207 8.39 4.21 12.79
C VAL A 207 8.56 3.29 14.00
N PRO A 208 8.73 1.96 13.83
CA PRO A 208 8.98 1.03 14.94
C PRO A 208 10.21 1.41 15.77
N ASP A 209 10.06 1.58 17.09
CA ASP A 209 11.14 2.08 17.96
C ASP A 209 12.19 1.00 18.32
N LYS A 210 11.83 -0.29 18.17
CA LYS A 210 12.64 -1.44 18.61
C LYS A 210 13.85 -1.66 17.69
N GLU A 211 15.02 -1.91 18.28
CA GLU A 211 16.21 -2.34 17.52
C GLU A 211 15.98 -3.69 16.83
N GLY A 212 16.43 -3.81 15.58
CA GLY A 212 16.24 -5.00 14.78
C GLY A 212 14.78 -5.21 14.38
N SER A 213 13.98 -4.14 14.29
CA SER A 213 12.60 -4.26 13.80
C SER A 213 12.63 -4.70 12.33
N PRO A 214 12.00 -5.84 11.98
CA PRO A 214 11.98 -6.31 10.60
C PRO A 214 11.12 -5.40 9.74
N VAL A 215 11.60 -5.14 8.54
CA VAL A 215 10.92 -4.36 7.50
C VAL A 215 11.16 -4.99 6.14
N ALA A 216 10.24 -4.76 5.23
CA ALA A 216 10.43 -5.04 3.82
C ALA A 216 10.67 -3.72 3.05
N VAL A 217 11.43 -3.78 1.98
CA VAL A 217 11.56 -2.71 1.00
C VAL A 217 11.00 -3.21 -0.32
N ALA A 218 10.19 -2.40 -0.99
CA ALA A 218 9.63 -2.75 -2.29
C ALA A 218 9.99 -1.69 -3.33
N GLY A 219 10.11 -2.09 -4.59
CA GLY A 219 10.29 -1.16 -5.69
C GLY A 219 10.59 -1.83 -7.01
N PHE A 220 10.91 -1.01 -8.01
CA PHE A 220 11.16 -1.47 -9.36
C PHE A 220 12.59 -1.15 -9.79
N THR A 221 13.26 -2.14 -10.37
CA THR A 221 14.60 -1.96 -10.97
C THR A 221 14.55 -1.48 -12.43
N GLY A 222 13.35 -1.24 -12.95
CA GLY A 222 13.10 -0.83 -14.33
C GLY A 222 11.61 -0.63 -14.55
N ARG A 223 11.16 -0.48 -15.80
CA ARG A 223 9.72 -0.36 -16.09
C ARG A 223 9.00 -1.67 -15.81
N PRO A 224 7.88 -1.68 -15.07
CA PRO A 224 7.07 -2.87 -14.86
C PRO A 224 6.74 -3.52 -16.20
N SER A 225 6.92 -4.84 -16.30
CA SER A 225 6.60 -5.60 -17.50
C SER A 225 6.22 -7.03 -17.12
N ALA A 226 5.81 -7.85 -18.10
CA ALA A 226 5.53 -9.26 -17.86
C ALA A 226 6.75 -10.01 -17.28
N ASP A 227 7.95 -9.60 -17.67
CA ASP A 227 9.23 -10.21 -17.27
C ASP A 227 9.92 -9.47 -16.11
N LEU A 228 9.52 -8.22 -15.85
CA LEU A 228 10.08 -7.40 -14.77
C LEU A 228 9.02 -7.06 -13.73
N LYS A 229 8.96 -7.88 -12.69
CA LYS A 229 8.10 -7.68 -11.51
C LYS A 229 8.77 -6.75 -10.50
N GLU A 230 7.98 -6.31 -9.53
CA GLU A 230 8.53 -5.63 -8.36
C GLU A 230 9.58 -6.51 -7.65
N LYS A 231 10.56 -5.83 -7.06
CA LYS A 231 11.53 -6.43 -6.17
C LYS A 231 11.13 -6.12 -4.74
N VAL A 232 11.03 -7.17 -3.93
CA VAL A 232 10.84 -7.07 -2.48
C VAL A 232 12.05 -7.68 -1.80
N ASP A 233 12.60 -6.96 -0.83
CA ASP A 233 13.73 -7.42 -0.02
C ASP A 233 13.48 -7.14 1.46
N ILE A 234 14.06 -7.94 2.35
CA ILE A 234 13.89 -7.86 3.80
C ILE A 234 15.14 -7.25 4.43
N ALA A 235 14.92 -6.36 5.38
CA ALA A 235 15.95 -5.69 6.16
C ALA A 235 15.49 -5.41 7.61
N HIS A 236 16.40 -4.90 8.45
CA HIS A 236 16.13 -4.61 9.84
C HIS A 236 16.55 -3.19 10.20
N LEU A 237 15.72 -2.49 10.96
CA LEU A 237 16.01 -1.12 11.39
C LEU A 237 16.86 -1.10 12.67
N ARG A 238 17.93 -0.30 12.71
CA ARG A 238 18.62 0.06 13.98
C ARG A 238 17.68 0.79 14.92
N ALA A 239 17.94 0.85 16.23
CA ALA A 239 17.18 1.76 17.11
C ALA A 239 17.38 3.24 16.72
N GLY A 240 16.37 4.08 17.02
CA GLY A 240 16.45 5.54 16.87
C GLY A 240 15.40 6.16 15.96
N GLY A 241 15.34 7.49 15.95
CA GLY A 241 14.42 8.26 15.12
C GLY A 241 14.87 8.29 13.66
N ALA A 242 13.92 8.12 12.74
CA ALA A 242 14.12 8.43 11.33
C ALA A 242 13.82 9.92 11.13
N GLY A 243 14.83 10.77 11.37
CA GLY A 243 14.79 12.19 11.02
C GLY A 243 15.44 12.46 9.67
N ASP A 244 15.76 13.73 9.41
CA ASP A 244 16.36 14.20 8.15
C ASP A 244 17.68 13.52 7.74
N GLY A 245 18.45 13.00 8.69
CA GLY A 245 19.69 12.25 8.45
C GLY A 245 19.49 10.78 8.03
N GLY A 246 18.25 10.29 8.07
CA GLY A 246 17.88 8.92 7.78
C GLY A 246 18.25 7.94 8.91
N ARG A 247 17.47 6.86 9.01
CA ARG A 247 17.69 5.75 9.93
C ARG A 247 18.42 4.62 9.20
N GLN A 248 19.48 4.11 9.82
CA GLN A 248 20.30 3.04 9.25
C GLN A 248 19.64 1.66 9.43
N PHE A 249 20.00 0.77 8.51
CA PHE A 249 19.70 -0.66 8.59
C PHE A 249 20.83 -1.41 9.29
N LYS A 250 20.51 -2.53 9.95
CA LYS A 250 21.49 -3.42 10.57
C LYS A 250 20.83 -4.76 10.87
N ASP A 251 21.39 -5.80 10.29
CA ASP A 251 21.05 -7.17 10.64
C ASP A 251 21.40 -7.44 12.12
N PRO A 252 20.43 -7.80 12.98
CA PRO A 252 20.69 -8.13 14.38
C PRO A 252 21.65 -9.31 14.54
N GLU A 253 21.72 -10.21 13.56
CA GLU A 253 22.59 -11.39 13.58
C GLU A 253 23.99 -11.09 13.00
N GLY A 254 24.18 -9.93 12.36
CA GLY A 254 25.44 -9.53 11.73
C GLY A 254 25.87 -10.43 10.57
N LYS A 255 24.96 -11.22 9.99
CA LYS A 255 25.22 -12.12 8.85
C LYS A 255 25.17 -11.35 7.53
N VAL A 256 24.37 -10.30 7.47
CA VAL A 256 24.17 -9.49 6.28
C VAL A 256 24.54 -8.03 6.57
N ASP A 257 25.40 -7.47 5.73
CA ASP A 257 25.66 -6.03 5.73
C ASP A 257 24.53 -5.31 4.99
N GLU A 258 23.50 -4.90 5.73
CA GLU A 258 22.26 -4.35 5.16
C GLU A 258 22.45 -3.01 4.44
N PRO A 259 23.19 -2.02 4.95
CA PRO A 259 23.34 -0.74 4.25
C PRO A 259 23.95 -0.87 2.84
N PRO A 260 25.01 -1.65 2.60
CA PRO A 260 25.51 -1.86 1.23
C PRO A 260 24.60 -2.75 0.38
N LYS A 261 23.92 -3.74 0.97
CA LYS A 261 22.93 -4.55 0.24
C LYS A 261 21.82 -3.67 -0.30
N LEU A 262 21.24 -2.82 0.54
CA LEU A 262 20.17 -1.91 0.17
C LEU A 262 20.67 -0.78 -0.72
N GLY A 263 21.88 -0.26 -0.49
CA GLY A 263 22.52 0.72 -1.36
C GLY A 263 22.67 0.23 -2.80
N LYS A 264 23.05 -1.05 -3.00
CA LYS A 264 23.04 -1.67 -4.34
C LYS A 264 21.64 -1.74 -4.96
N LEU A 265 20.60 -2.01 -4.16
CA LEU A 265 19.22 -2.01 -4.66
C LEU A 265 18.74 -0.62 -5.06
N ILE A 266 19.13 0.40 -4.30
CA ILE A 266 18.88 1.81 -4.62
C ILE A 266 19.52 2.14 -5.97
N ASP A 267 20.78 1.77 -6.18
CA ASP A 267 21.50 1.99 -7.44
C ASP A 267 20.86 1.24 -8.62
N GLN A 268 20.15 0.14 -8.33
CA GLN A 268 19.36 -0.62 -9.31
C GLN A 268 17.97 -0.03 -9.59
N GLY A 269 17.50 0.99 -8.85
CA GLY A 269 16.23 1.68 -9.12
C GLY A 269 15.23 1.74 -7.95
N LEU A 270 15.54 1.10 -6.81
CA LEU A 270 14.66 1.11 -5.63
C LEU A 270 14.71 2.43 -4.83
N LEU A 271 15.50 3.41 -5.28
CA LEU A 271 15.53 4.76 -4.70
C LEU A 271 14.12 5.34 -4.56
N GLY A 272 13.73 5.75 -3.36
CA GLY A 272 12.39 6.28 -3.07
C GLY A 272 11.31 5.21 -2.86
N GLY A 273 11.66 3.93 -2.92
CA GLY A 273 10.73 2.83 -2.65
C GLY A 273 10.26 2.80 -1.20
N PRO A 274 9.04 2.31 -0.94
CA PRO A 274 8.49 2.26 0.41
C PRO A 274 9.26 1.26 1.28
N VAL A 275 9.48 1.65 2.53
CA VAL A 275 9.88 0.75 3.62
C VAL A 275 8.62 0.39 4.40
N ILE A 276 8.37 -0.90 4.56
CA ILE A 276 7.11 -1.49 5.01
C ILE A 276 7.37 -2.24 6.31
N GLU A 277 6.58 -2.00 7.35
CA GLU A 277 6.69 -2.77 8.58
C GLU A 277 6.08 -4.17 8.47
N ASP A 278 6.71 -5.12 9.17
CA ASP A 278 6.32 -6.54 9.16
C ASP A 278 4.95 -6.81 9.84
N LYS A 279 4.47 -5.94 10.73
CA LYS A 279 3.26 -6.27 11.53
C LYS A 279 1.95 -5.97 10.83
N GLU A 280 1.82 -4.78 10.27
CA GLU A 280 0.55 -4.27 9.74
C GLU A 280 0.64 -4.02 8.23
N GLY A 281 1.80 -4.25 7.60
CA GLY A 281 1.99 -3.99 6.17
C GLY A 281 1.88 -2.51 5.83
N LYS A 282 2.31 -1.62 6.73
CA LYS A 282 2.21 -0.16 6.56
C LYS A 282 3.55 0.44 6.19
N VAL A 283 3.51 1.50 5.40
CA VAL A 283 4.69 2.27 5.01
C VAL A 283 5.18 3.10 6.20
N VAL A 284 6.41 2.83 6.64
CA VAL A 284 7.08 3.53 7.75
C VAL A 284 8.14 4.52 7.27
N GLY A 285 8.46 4.53 5.97
CA GLY A 285 9.47 5.41 5.41
C GLY A 285 9.71 5.21 3.91
N LEU A 286 10.68 5.96 3.37
CA LEU A 286 11.19 5.80 2.01
C LEU A 286 12.66 5.44 2.04
N LEU A 287 13.09 4.60 1.10
CA LEU A 287 14.47 4.16 0.94
C LEU A 287 15.32 5.26 0.27
N VAL A 288 16.43 5.64 0.90
CA VAL A 288 17.34 6.71 0.44
C VAL A 288 18.82 6.30 0.55
N GLY A 289 19.72 7.04 -0.11
CA GLY A 289 21.16 6.76 -0.11
C GLY A 289 21.68 6.28 -1.47
N GLY A 290 22.48 5.22 -1.45
CA GLY A 290 23.14 4.60 -2.62
C GLY A 290 24.48 3.98 -2.25
N GLY A 291 25.02 3.08 -3.08
CA GLY A 291 26.31 2.43 -2.87
C GLY A 291 26.38 1.63 -1.56
N ALA A 292 27.19 2.09 -0.60
CA ALA A 292 27.34 1.45 0.71
C ALA A 292 26.37 2.00 1.78
N GLU A 293 25.62 3.06 1.47
CA GLU A 293 24.97 3.93 2.47
C GLU A 293 23.43 3.86 2.40
N GLY A 294 22.87 2.66 2.19
CA GLY A 294 21.42 2.45 2.23
C GLY A 294 20.82 2.80 3.60
N ARG A 295 19.81 3.66 3.61
CA ARG A 295 19.11 4.13 4.83
C ARG A 295 17.67 4.53 4.51
N MET A 296 16.90 4.92 5.53
CA MET A 296 15.48 5.26 5.38
C MET A 296 15.15 6.63 5.95
N ILE A 297 14.36 7.45 5.24
CA ILE A 297 13.67 8.60 5.85
C ILE A 297 12.30 8.16 6.39
N GLY A 298 11.85 8.75 7.50
CA GLY A 298 10.66 8.28 8.20
C GLY A 298 9.33 8.72 7.57
N VAL A 299 8.25 8.11 8.06
CA VAL A 299 6.88 8.46 7.70
C VAL A 299 6.48 9.89 8.12
N ARG A 300 7.20 10.49 9.08
CA ARG A 300 6.97 11.87 9.50
C ARG A 300 7.33 12.87 8.40
N GLU A 301 8.42 12.62 7.70
CA GLU A 301 8.87 13.42 6.56
C GLU A 301 7.85 13.31 5.41
N ILE A 302 7.35 12.09 5.15
CA ILE A 302 6.31 11.81 4.14
C ILE A 302 5.03 12.59 4.46
N THR A 303 4.48 12.39 5.66
CA THR A 303 3.23 13.02 6.11
C THR A 303 3.33 14.53 6.17
N LYS A 304 4.49 15.09 6.53
CA LYS A 304 4.75 16.53 6.46
C LYS A 304 4.68 17.04 5.01
N ALA A 305 5.35 16.38 4.07
CA ALA A 305 5.34 16.79 2.66
C ALA A 305 3.94 16.73 2.05
N LEU A 306 3.16 15.70 2.41
CA LEU A 306 1.76 15.56 2.00
C LEU A 306 0.86 16.64 2.58
N ALA A 307 1.00 16.95 3.87
CA ALA A 307 0.26 18.04 4.51
C ALA A 307 0.57 19.40 3.87
N GLU A 308 1.85 19.68 3.57
CA GLU A 308 2.26 20.89 2.85
C GLU A 308 1.75 20.94 1.41
N ALA A 309 1.53 19.78 0.79
CA ALA A 309 0.91 19.65 -0.54
C ALA A 309 -0.63 19.71 -0.51
N GLY A 310 -1.25 19.75 0.67
CA GLY A 310 -2.71 19.67 0.82
C GLY A 310 -3.29 18.29 0.46
N VAL A 311 -2.47 17.25 0.45
CA VAL A 311 -2.86 15.88 0.10
C VAL A 311 -3.13 15.09 1.37
N THR A 312 -4.30 14.44 1.44
CA THR A 312 -4.65 13.54 2.54
C THR A 312 -4.49 12.08 2.13
N PRO A 313 -3.59 11.31 2.77
CA PRO A 313 -3.50 9.86 2.56
C PRO A 313 -4.79 9.18 2.97
N ARG A 314 -5.33 8.33 2.11
CA ARG A 314 -6.56 7.62 2.38
C ARG A 314 -6.66 6.37 1.51
N ARG A 315 -7.44 5.41 1.98
CA ARG A 315 -7.71 4.18 1.24
C ARG A 315 -8.94 4.33 0.36
N GLY A 316 -8.90 3.66 -0.79
CA GLY A 316 -9.98 3.61 -1.77
C GLY A 316 -10.87 2.37 -1.63
N PRO A 317 -11.94 2.28 -2.43
CA PRO A 317 -12.79 1.10 -2.51
C PRO A 317 -12.04 -0.18 -2.92
N ILE A 318 -11.02 -0.04 -3.79
CA ILE A 318 -10.17 -1.14 -4.23
C ILE A 318 -9.45 -1.75 -3.03
N ASP A 319 -8.80 -0.92 -2.21
CA ASP A 319 -8.01 -1.37 -1.07
C ASP A 319 -8.88 -2.07 -0.01
N ALA A 320 -10.10 -1.57 0.21
CA ALA A 320 -11.04 -2.17 1.15
C ALA A 320 -11.50 -3.55 0.68
N ALA A 321 -11.84 -3.70 -0.60
CA ALA A 321 -12.21 -5.00 -1.18
C ALA A 321 -11.03 -5.98 -1.14
N PHE A 322 -9.83 -5.49 -1.42
CA PHE A 322 -8.62 -6.31 -1.48
C PHE A 322 -8.19 -6.82 -0.11
N GLU A 323 -8.20 -5.98 0.93
CA GLU A 323 -7.90 -6.41 2.29
C GLU A 323 -8.87 -7.48 2.80
N GLN A 324 -10.18 -7.33 2.52
CA GLN A 324 -11.16 -8.35 2.88
C GLN A 324 -10.87 -9.70 2.21
N ALA A 325 -10.42 -9.68 0.96
CA ALA A 325 -10.02 -10.89 0.24
C ALA A 325 -8.72 -11.49 0.81
N LEU A 326 -7.73 -10.65 1.12
CA LEU A 326 -6.45 -11.07 1.72
C LEU A 326 -6.64 -11.77 3.07
N ILE A 327 -7.52 -11.27 3.93
CA ILE A 327 -7.80 -11.90 5.23
C ILE A 327 -8.23 -13.36 5.04
N ARG A 328 -9.15 -13.62 4.09
CA ARG A 328 -9.62 -14.98 3.78
C ARG A 328 -8.54 -15.84 3.15
N PHE A 329 -7.77 -15.26 2.23
CA PHE A 329 -6.68 -15.94 1.56
C PHE A 329 -5.60 -16.42 2.54
N HIS A 330 -5.12 -15.53 3.42
CA HIS A 330 -4.07 -15.83 4.39
C HIS A 330 -4.55 -16.73 5.53
N THR A 331 -5.86 -16.74 5.81
CA THR A 331 -6.48 -17.71 6.72
C THR A 331 -6.85 -19.04 6.03
N LYS A 332 -6.41 -19.25 4.77
CA LYS A 332 -6.62 -20.47 3.96
C LYS A 332 -8.09 -20.77 3.63
N TYR A 333 -8.98 -19.79 3.70
CA TYR A 333 -10.36 -19.89 3.19
C TYR A 333 -10.37 -19.53 1.71
N TYR A 334 -9.74 -20.36 0.89
CA TYR A 334 -9.50 -20.09 -0.52
C TYR A 334 -10.80 -19.98 -1.31
N GLY A 335 -11.79 -20.84 -1.03
CA GLY A 335 -13.10 -20.76 -1.67
C GLY A 335 -13.81 -19.43 -1.41
N ASP A 336 -13.75 -18.93 -0.18
CA ASP A 336 -14.39 -17.67 0.22
C ASP A 336 -13.61 -16.43 -0.24
N ALA A 337 -12.31 -16.56 -0.54
CA ALA A 337 -11.47 -15.49 -1.04
C ALA A 337 -11.73 -15.17 -2.53
N VAL A 338 -12.12 -16.18 -3.33
CA VAL A 338 -12.40 -16.04 -4.78
C VAL A 338 -13.30 -14.85 -5.13
N PRO A 339 -14.54 -14.72 -4.58
CA PRO A 339 -15.41 -13.59 -4.92
C PRO A 339 -14.83 -12.23 -4.50
N GLY A 340 -14.02 -12.20 -3.44
CA GLY A 340 -13.31 -10.99 -3.01
C GLY A 340 -12.30 -10.51 -4.05
N PHE A 341 -11.43 -11.41 -4.53
CA PHE A 341 -10.46 -11.03 -5.56
C PHE A 341 -11.10 -10.76 -6.93
N GLN A 342 -12.19 -11.46 -7.27
CA GLN A 342 -12.98 -11.11 -8.46
C GLN A 342 -13.50 -9.68 -8.38
N ARG A 343 -14.04 -9.27 -7.22
CA ARG A 343 -14.50 -7.89 -7.00
C ARG A 343 -13.37 -6.86 -7.14
N VAL A 344 -12.17 -7.19 -6.67
CA VAL A 344 -10.99 -6.33 -6.83
C VAL A 344 -10.66 -6.15 -8.32
N LEU A 345 -10.67 -7.23 -9.10
CA LEU A 345 -10.40 -7.18 -10.54
C LEU A 345 -11.54 -6.51 -11.34
N GLU A 346 -12.77 -6.49 -10.84
CA GLU A 346 -13.84 -5.67 -11.43
C GLU A 346 -13.60 -4.18 -11.22
N LEU A 347 -13.08 -3.78 -10.05
CA LEU A 347 -12.78 -2.39 -9.73
C LEU A 347 -11.48 -1.92 -10.40
N TYR A 348 -10.50 -2.82 -10.51
CA TYR A 348 -9.17 -2.56 -11.04
C TYR A 348 -8.64 -3.81 -11.78
N PRO A 349 -8.97 -3.98 -13.08
CA PRO A 349 -8.64 -5.19 -13.84
C PRO A 349 -7.15 -5.53 -13.88
N GLY A 350 -6.29 -4.53 -13.77
CA GLY A 350 -4.83 -4.69 -13.81
C GLY A 350 -4.19 -5.16 -12.50
N HIS A 351 -4.97 -5.44 -11.44
CA HIS A 351 -4.41 -5.70 -10.11
C HIS A 351 -3.55 -6.98 -10.05
N THR A 352 -2.23 -6.82 -10.06
CA THR A 352 -1.27 -7.93 -10.18
C THR A 352 -1.37 -8.93 -9.04
N VAL A 353 -1.39 -8.45 -7.79
CA VAL A 353 -1.43 -9.31 -6.59
C VAL A 353 -2.78 -10.03 -6.46
N ALA A 354 -3.91 -9.34 -6.68
CA ALA A 354 -5.24 -9.95 -6.66
C ALA A 354 -5.41 -11.01 -7.76
N ALA A 355 -4.87 -10.79 -8.96
CA ALA A 355 -4.90 -11.80 -10.02
C ALA A 355 -4.11 -13.06 -9.63
N ALA A 356 -2.92 -12.90 -9.05
CA ALA A 356 -2.11 -14.02 -8.58
C ALA A 356 -2.79 -14.80 -7.44
N HIS A 357 -3.35 -14.09 -6.47
CA HIS A 357 -4.06 -14.71 -5.34
C HIS A 357 -5.40 -15.32 -5.74
N LEU A 358 -6.10 -14.75 -6.73
CA LEU A 358 -7.30 -15.35 -7.31
C LEU A 358 -6.96 -16.70 -7.94
N LYS A 359 -5.91 -16.77 -8.76
CA LYS A 359 -5.47 -18.04 -9.37
C LYS A 359 -5.15 -19.08 -8.30
N THR A 360 -4.35 -18.72 -7.31
CA THR A 360 -4.00 -19.61 -6.18
C THR A 360 -5.25 -20.05 -5.40
N SER A 361 -6.20 -19.15 -5.20
CA SER A 361 -7.46 -19.45 -4.51
C SER A 361 -8.34 -20.40 -5.30
N GLN A 362 -8.41 -20.23 -6.63
CA GLN A 362 -9.16 -21.12 -7.52
C GLN A 362 -8.55 -22.52 -7.56
N ASP A 363 -7.23 -22.62 -7.61
CA ASP A 363 -6.49 -23.90 -7.64
C ASP A 363 -6.65 -24.68 -6.33
N LYS A 364 -6.75 -23.99 -5.19
CA LYS A 364 -6.88 -24.60 -3.85
C LYS A 364 -8.33 -24.72 -3.37
N ARG A 365 -9.29 -24.09 -4.03
CA ARG A 365 -10.70 -24.15 -3.63
C ARG A 365 -11.19 -25.60 -3.66
N GLY A 366 -11.78 -26.06 -2.56
CA GLY A 366 -12.30 -27.43 -2.47
C GLY A 366 -11.25 -28.50 -2.19
N THR A 367 -9.97 -28.14 -2.05
CA THR A 367 -8.90 -29.08 -1.69
C THR A 367 -8.77 -29.21 -0.17
N ALA A 368 -7.93 -30.13 0.31
CA ALA A 368 -7.67 -30.29 1.74
C ALA A 368 -7.01 -29.04 2.37
N GLU A 369 -6.33 -28.23 1.57
CA GLU A 369 -5.71 -26.98 2.00
C GLU A 369 -6.75 -25.89 2.33
N ASP A 370 -7.95 -25.96 1.76
CA ASP A 370 -9.04 -25.00 1.97
C ASP A 370 -9.79 -25.26 3.29
N GLU A 371 -9.62 -24.35 4.25
CA GLU A 371 -10.24 -24.43 5.59
C GLU A 371 -11.77 -24.41 5.50
N GLY A 372 -12.35 -23.67 4.55
CA GLY A 372 -13.80 -23.64 4.34
C GLY A 372 -14.35 -25.02 4.00
N THR A 373 -13.62 -25.77 3.16
CA THR A 373 -13.97 -27.13 2.77
C THR A 373 -13.73 -28.13 3.90
N ARG A 374 -12.62 -28.00 4.64
CA ARG A 374 -12.36 -28.84 5.83
C ARG A 374 -13.43 -28.68 6.91
N ARG A 375 -13.87 -27.44 7.14
CA ARG A 375 -14.92 -27.14 8.11
C ARG A 375 -16.28 -27.66 7.65
N ALA A 376 -16.65 -27.48 6.38
CA ALA A 376 -17.88 -28.04 5.82
C ALA A 376 -17.90 -29.58 5.86
N ALA A 377 -16.76 -30.24 5.68
CA ALA A 377 -16.61 -31.69 5.83
C ALA A 377 -16.71 -32.15 7.29
N ALA A 378 -16.24 -31.34 8.25
CA ALA A 378 -16.36 -31.62 9.68
C ALA A 378 -17.77 -31.33 10.24
N GLU A 379 -18.47 -30.33 9.68
CA GLU A 379 -19.83 -29.92 10.06
C GLU A 379 -20.91 -30.68 9.30
N SER A 380 -20.56 -31.40 8.23
CA SER A 380 -21.44 -32.42 7.65
C SER A 380 -21.67 -33.48 8.73
N PRO A 381 -22.88 -33.61 9.31
CA PRO A 381 -23.16 -34.77 10.13
C PRO A 381 -22.92 -35.95 9.20
N ALA A 382 -22.29 -37.01 9.71
CA ALA A 382 -22.21 -38.28 9.01
C ALA A 382 -23.65 -38.75 8.69
N GLY A 383 -24.18 -38.27 7.58
CA GLY A 383 -25.42 -38.67 6.93
C GLY A 383 -25.17 -39.85 6.01
N GLY A 384 -24.15 -40.65 6.30
CA GLY A 384 -24.12 -42.05 5.96
C GLY A 384 -24.53 -42.80 7.21
N LYS A 385 -25.60 -43.59 7.11
CA LYS A 385 -26.12 -44.50 8.14
C LYS A 385 -25.03 -45.45 8.67
N ALA A 386 -24.12 -44.97 9.49
CA ALA A 386 -23.35 -45.81 10.39
C ALA A 386 -24.30 -46.11 11.53
N GLY A 387 -25.04 -47.23 11.40
CA GLY A 387 -25.72 -47.80 12.54
C GLY A 387 -24.71 -47.84 13.68
N LEU A 388 -25.09 -47.32 14.86
CA LEU A 388 -24.39 -47.63 16.09
C LEU A 388 -24.10 -49.14 16.01
N PRO A 389 -22.83 -49.60 16.08
CA PRO A 389 -22.57 -51.02 16.08
C PRO A 389 -23.41 -51.54 17.24
N LEU A 390 -24.46 -52.32 16.94
CA LEU A 390 -25.33 -52.92 17.95
C LEU A 390 -24.58 -53.96 18.79
N TRP A 391 -23.31 -54.21 18.46
CA TRP A 391 -22.44 -55.18 19.09
C TRP A 391 -22.21 -54.98 20.60
N PRO A 392 -22.05 -53.76 21.16
CA PRO A 392 -22.00 -53.55 22.60
C PRO A 392 -23.33 -53.92 23.28
N PHE A 393 -24.47 -53.74 22.58
CA PHE A 393 -25.79 -54.10 23.10
C PHE A 393 -26.11 -55.59 22.92
N LEU A 394 -25.56 -56.25 21.88
CA LEU A 394 -25.67 -57.71 21.70
C LEU A 394 -24.73 -58.47 22.65
N VAL A 395 -23.52 -57.96 22.90
CA VAL A 395 -22.60 -58.51 23.90
C VAL A 395 -23.10 -58.21 25.31
N GLY A 396 -23.53 -56.97 25.57
CA GLY A 396 -24.12 -56.59 26.85
C GLY A 396 -25.41 -57.36 27.15
N GLY A 397 -26.30 -57.50 26.16
CA GLY A 397 -27.53 -58.28 26.26
C GLY A 397 -27.26 -59.78 26.41
N GLY A 398 -26.28 -60.34 25.70
CA GLY A 398 -25.88 -61.74 25.84
C GLY A 398 -25.33 -62.07 27.24
N VAL A 399 -24.53 -61.18 27.83
CA VAL A 399 -24.01 -61.34 29.20
C VAL A 399 -25.13 -61.24 30.24
N LEU A 400 -26.09 -60.32 30.04
CA LEU A 400 -27.20 -60.13 30.97
C LEU A 400 -28.19 -61.31 30.91
N VAL A 401 -28.47 -61.84 29.72
CA VAL A 401 -29.28 -63.07 29.55
C VAL A 401 -28.56 -64.28 30.13
N ALA A 402 -27.24 -64.43 29.94
CA ALA A 402 -26.47 -65.51 30.54
C ALA A 402 -26.46 -65.42 32.08
N ALA A 403 -26.36 -64.22 32.64
CA ALA A 403 -26.42 -64.00 34.09
C ALA A 403 -27.80 -64.32 34.68
N VAL A 404 -28.89 -63.96 33.97
CA VAL A 404 -30.26 -64.28 34.39
C VAL A 404 -30.52 -65.79 34.28
N VAL A 405 -30.06 -66.45 33.21
CA VAL A 405 -30.20 -67.91 33.04
C VAL A 405 -29.37 -68.66 34.10
N ALA A 406 -28.15 -68.23 34.40
CA ALA A 406 -27.33 -68.80 35.45
C ALA A 406 -27.93 -68.57 36.86
N GLY A 407 -28.47 -67.37 37.11
CA GLY A 407 -29.18 -67.04 38.34
C GLY A 407 -30.45 -67.86 38.53
N ALA A 408 -31.24 -68.04 37.48
CA ALA A 408 -32.44 -68.89 37.49
C ALA A 408 -32.10 -70.37 37.70
N LEU A 409 -31.04 -70.87 37.07
CA LEU A 409 -30.54 -72.26 37.27
C LEU A 409 -30.02 -72.50 38.69
N LEU A 410 -29.36 -71.50 39.31
CA LEU A 410 -28.91 -71.58 40.71
C LEU A 410 -30.07 -71.44 41.70
N TYR A 411 -31.09 -70.64 41.38
CA TYR A 411 -32.28 -70.49 42.21
C TYR A 411 -33.17 -71.75 42.16
N TRP A 412 -33.32 -72.37 40.99
CA TRP A 412 -34.03 -73.66 40.85
C TRP A 412 -33.32 -74.84 41.50
N ARG A 413 -32.01 -74.74 41.76
CA ARG A 413 -31.26 -75.77 42.50
C ARG A 413 -31.40 -75.68 44.04
N ARG A 414 -32.08 -74.66 44.59
CA ARG A 414 -32.16 -74.45 46.05
C ARG A 414 -33.56 -74.44 46.66
N GLY A 415 -34.57 -74.93 45.95
CA GLY A 415 -35.94 -74.99 46.50
C GLY A 415 -36.34 -76.36 47.07
N ALA A 416 -36.15 -76.58 48.38
CA ALA A 416 -37.10 -77.33 49.22
C ALA A 416 -36.97 -76.90 50.71
N PRO A 417 -38.09 -76.63 51.42
CA PRO A 417 -38.13 -75.94 52.73
C PRO A 417 -38.22 -76.92 53.93
N PRO A 418 -37.99 -76.49 55.20
CA PRO A 418 -39.04 -75.94 56.10
C PRO A 418 -38.50 -74.74 56.94
N GLY A 419 -39.25 -73.86 57.62
CA GLY A 419 -40.46 -73.98 58.44
C GLY A 419 -40.12 -73.47 59.87
N GLY A 420 -40.95 -72.61 60.46
CA GLY A 420 -41.05 -72.43 61.93
C GLY A 420 -40.41 -71.17 62.56
N ASP A 421 -41.29 -70.25 62.96
CA ASP A 421 -41.45 -69.64 64.30
C ASP A 421 -40.34 -68.85 65.02
N GLY A 422 -40.73 -67.64 65.47
CA GLY A 422 -40.59 -67.30 66.90
C GLY A 422 -39.55 -66.25 67.35
N THR A 423 -40.08 -65.06 67.70
CA THR A 423 -39.79 -64.28 68.93
C THR A 423 -38.45 -63.56 69.20
N ALA A 424 -38.57 -62.23 69.33
CA ALA A 424 -38.21 -61.35 70.47
C ALA A 424 -36.75 -61.13 70.95
N GLY A 425 -36.42 -59.84 71.18
CA GLY A 425 -35.40 -59.34 72.13
C GLY A 425 -34.31 -58.45 71.49
N THR A 426 -34.41 -57.11 71.49
CA THR A 426 -33.96 -56.10 72.51
C THR A 426 -32.45 -55.90 72.68
N GLY A 427 -32.05 -54.61 72.58
CA GLY A 427 -30.77 -54.02 73.02
C GLY A 427 -29.94 -53.47 71.84
N GLU A 428 -29.32 -52.29 71.81
CA GLU A 428 -29.30 -51.02 72.57
C GLU A 428 -28.04 -50.26 72.07
N ARG A 429 -28.10 -48.92 71.96
CA ARG A 429 -26.98 -47.93 71.86
C ARG A 429 -26.18 -47.89 70.52
N GLY A 430 -25.78 -46.72 70.01
CA GLY A 430 -25.64 -45.42 70.67
C GLY A 430 -25.61 -44.22 69.72
N LEU A 431 -25.72 -43.08 70.40
CA LEU A 431 -25.90 -41.70 69.98
C LEU A 431 -24.75 -41.14 69.13
N GLY A 432 -25.09 -40.22 68.24
CA GLY A 432 -24.15 -39.37 67.51
C GLY A 432 -24.89 -38.26 66.78
N THR A 433 -25.27 -37.22 67.53
CA THR A 433 -25.85 -35.95 67.06
C THR A 433 -24.88 -35.19 66.15
N GLY A 434 -25.37 -34.70 65.01
CA GLY A 434 -24.67 -33.75 64.14
C GLY A 434 -25.68 -33.03 63.27
N GLU A 435 -26.04 -31.82 63.68
CA GLU A 435 -27.04 -30.95 63.08
C GLU A 435 -26.57 -30.35 61.74
N ARG A 436 -27.56 -29.98 60.92
CA ARG A 436 -27.56 -29.30 59.61
C ARG A 436 -26.97 -27.86 59.72
N PRO A 437 -26.89 -26.98 58.68
CA PRO A 437 -27.47 -27.07 57.33
C PRO A 437 -26.66 -26.47 56.14
N PHE A 438 -27.21 -26.77 54.96
CA PHE A 438 -27.19 -26.02 53.70
C PHE A 438 -26.80 -24.53 53.80
N GLY A 439 -25.78 -24.15 53.03
CA GLY A 439 -25.49 -22.76 52.65
C GLY A 439 -25.80 -22.54 51.17
N THR A 440 -26.94 -21.91 50.89
CA THR A 440 -27.22 -21.21 49.64
C THR A 440 -26.42 -19.91 49.60
N GLY A 441 -25.47 -19.81 48.67
CA GLY A 441 -24.75 -18.57 48.38
C GLY A 441 -25.30 -17.91 47.12
N GLU A 442 -26.20 -16.95 47.31
CA GLU A 442 -26.51 -15.91 46.32
C GLU A 442 -25.77 -14.63 46.69
N ARG A 443 -25.54 -13.79 45.65
CA ARG A 443 -25.20 -12.34 45.60
C ARG A 443 -23.78 -12.01 45.10
N PRO A 444 -23.57 -10.81 44.51
CA PRO A 444 -24.24 -10.28 43.33
C PRO A 444 -23.24 -9.64 42.33
N PHE A 445 -23.71 -9.38 41.11
CA PHE A 445 -23.01 -8.57 40.11
C PHE A 445 -22.73 -7.15 40.62
N GLY A 446 -21.45 -6.76 40.63
CA GLY A 446 -21.04 -5.36 40.80
C GLY A 446 -20.92 -4.68 39.43
N THR A 447 -21.87 -3.80 39.13
CA THR A 447 -21.77 -2.78 38.08
C THR A 447 -20.79 -1.70 38.52
N GLY A 448 -19.61 -1.64 37.90
CA GLY A 448 -18.66 -0.54 38.05
C GLY A 448 -18.83 0.46 36.92
N GLU A 449 -19.67 1.48 37.12
CA GLU A 449 -19.61 2.73 36.37
C GLU A 449 -18.35 3.48 36.82
N ARG A 450 -17.42 3.76 35.89
CA ARG A 450 -16.36 4.75 36.09
C ARG A 450 -16.68 5.96 35.21
N GLY A 451 -17.11 7.02 35.89
CA GLY A 451 -17.41 8.32 35.30
C GLY A 451 -16.18 9.00 34.72
N PHE A 452 -16.43 9.72 33.64
CA PHE A 452 -15.54 10.70 33.04
C PHE A 452 -15.40 11.90 33.98
N GLY A 453 -14.16 12.19 34.39
CA GLY A 453 -13.81 13.45 35.04
C GLY A 453 -13.21 14.41 34.02
N THR A 454 -14.01 15.36 33.54
CA THR A 454 -13.56 16.58 32.87
C THR A 454 -13.02 17.53 33.93
N GLY A 455 -11.69 17.72 33.97
CA GLY A 455 -11.03 18.74 34.76
C GLY A 455 -10.64 19.92 33.87
N GLU A 456 -11.49 20.94 33.82
CA GLU A 456 -11.12 22.28 33.38
C GLU A 456 -10.37 22.97 34.52
N GLY A 457 -9.14 23.43 34.25
CA GLY A 457 -8.33 24.23 35.17
C GLY A 457 -8.09 25.62 34.59
N PRO A 458 -8.35 26.71 35.33
CA PRO A 458 -8.41 28.06 34.80
C PRO A 458 -7.07 28.80 34.78
N PHE A 459 -7.06 29.86 33.97
CA PHE A 459 -6.06 30.90 33.82
C PHE A 459 -5.49 31.45 35.14
N GLY A 460 -4.17 31.66 35.16
CA GLY A 460 -3.46 32.42 36.19
C GLY A 460 -2.29 33.19 35.59
N THR A 461 -2.52 34.48 35.34
CA THR A 461 -1.52 35.51 35.09
C THR A 461 -0.61 35.71 36.30
N GLY A 462 0.69 35.90 36.09
CA GLY A 462 1.64 36.27 37.13
C GLY A 462 2.99 36.72 36.59
N ASP A 463 3.24 38.02 36.69
CA ASP A 463 4.46 38.74 36.31
C ASP A 463 5.72 38.33 37.11
N ARG A 464 6.85 38.28 36.39
CA ARG A 464 8.11 39.00 36.65
C ARG A 464 8.66 39.02 38.10
N ALA A 465 9.79 38.33 38.33
CA ALA A 465 10.96 38.89 39.04
C ALA A 465 12.18 37.95 39.06
N ALA A 466 13.34 38.59 38.83
CA ALA A 466 14.65 38.35 39.45
C ALA A 466 15.45 37.06 39.16
N PHE A 467 16.48 37.24 38.33
CA PHE A 467 17.76 36.54 38.44
C PHE A 467 18.43 36.84 39.80
N PRO A 468 19.36 35.97 40.23
CA PRO A 468 20.68 36.49 40.55
C PRO A 468 21.79 35.77 39.77
N ALA A 469 22.71 36.59 39.26
CA ALA A 469 24.01 36.18 38.79
C ALA A 469 25.05 36.34 39.90
N GLY A 470 26.05 35.47 39.90
CA GLY A 470 27.36 35.65 40.53
C GLY A 470 28.27 34.55 39.99
N ALA A 471 29.58 34.72 39.81
CA ALA A 471 30.46 35.88 39.75
C ALA A 471 31.82 35.36 39.19
N ALA A 472 32.65 36.27 38.66
CA ALA A 472 34.12 36.36 38.86
C ALA A 472 35.01 36.40 37.61
N GLY A 473 35.85 37.45 37.58
CA GLY A 473 37.08 37.68 36.77
C GLY A 473 36.87 38.64 35.59
N GLY A 474 37.18 39.96 35.62
CA GLY A 474 38.45 40.64 35.98
C GLY A 474 39.40 40.58 34.76
N THR A 475 39.84 41.65 34.08
CA THR A 475 40.41 42.93 34.56
C THR A 475 40.57 43.99 33.44
N ALA A 476 40.43 45.27 33.84
CA ALA A 476 41.22 46.48 33.54
C ALA A 476 41.22 47.23 32.16
N GLY A 477 40.93 48.54 32.25
CA GLY A 477 41.45 49.65 31.40
C GLY A 477 40.39 50.64 30.87
N SER A 478 39.95 51.69 31.62
CA SER A 478 40.39 53.11 31.50
C SER A 478 40.26 53.69 30.07
N THR A 479 39.58 54.79 29.69
CA THR A 479 39.10 56.04 30.34
C THR A 479 38.22 56.85 29.35
N GLY A 480 37.20 57.57 29.84
CA GLY A 480 36.78 58.92 29.36
C GLY A 480 35.75 59.07 28.21
N PRO A 481 34.83 60.08 28.25
CA PRO A 481 33.55 60.05 27.52
C PRO A 481 33.50 60.96 26.28
N ARG A 482 32.73 60.56 25.25
CA ARG A 482 32.20 61.49 24.23
C ARG A 482 30.77 61.13 23.85
N THR A 483 29.91 62.12 24.03
CA THR A 483 28.56 62.22 23.48
C THR A 483 28.62 62.32 21.96
N GLY A 484 27.81 61.51 21.26
CA GLY A 484 27.75 61.51 19.80
C GLY A 484 26.47 60.84 19.30
N THR A 485 25.57 61.67 18.79
CA THR A 485 24.31 61.37 18.09
C THR A 485 24.53 60.41 16.89
N PRO A 486 23.61 59.47 16.61
CA PRO A 486 23.75 58.58 15.45
C PRO A 486 23.40 59.28 14.12
N PRO A 487 24.07 58.92 13.00
CA PRO A 487 23.85 59.53 11.70
C PRO A 487 22.62 58.97 10.96
N ALA A 488 21.99 59.85 10.19
CA ALA A 488 20.86 59.60 9.31
C ALA A 488 21.24 58.70 8.11
N GLY A 489 20.35 57.77 7.76
CA GLY A 489 20.46 56.92 6.56
C GLY A 489 20.18 57.68 5.26
N PRO A 490 20.58 57.11 4.11
CA PRO A 490 20.49 57.77 2.80
C PRO A 490 19.05 57.85 2.28
N ARG A 491 18.70 59.04 1.77
CA ARG A 491 17.43 59.39 1.13
C ARG A 491 17.28 58.71 -0.24
N ARG A 492 16.10 58.16 -0.50
CA ARG A 492 15.63 57.82 -1.87
C ARG A 492 15.39 59.09 -2.69
N PRO A 493 15.68 59.11 -4.01
CA PRO A 493 15.20 60.16 -4.89
C PRO A 493 13.70 60.00 -5.22
N PRO A 494 13.01 61.11 -5.57
CA PRO A 494 11.58 61.12 -5.84
C PRO A 494 11.25 60.48 -7.19
N ILE A 495 10.09 59.83 -7.24
CA ILE A 495 9.47 59.34 -8.47
C ILE A 495 8.62 60.50 -8.99
N ASP A 496 8.99 61.06 -10.13
CA ASP A 496 8.14 61.97 -10.88
C ASP A 496 7.05 61.16 -11.59
N GLU A 497 5.82 61.53 -11.29
CA GLU A 497 4.58 61.03 -11.83
C GLU A 497 4.23 61.86 -13.07
N GLU A 498 4.44 61.31 -14.27
CA GLU A 498 3.95 61.91 -15.51
C GLU A 498 3.08 60.91 -16.28
N SER A 499 1.82 61.30 -16.38
CA SER A 499 0.71 60.64 -17.06
C SER A 499 0.93 60.54 -18.57
N GLY A 500 1.05 59.32 -19.09
CA GLY A 500 1.06 59.00 -20.51
C GLY A 500 -0.15 58.14 -20.91
N ALA A 501 -0.88 58.61 -21.91
CA ALA A 501 -2.17 58.12 -22.38
C ALA A 501 -2.22 56.61 -22.72
N THR A 502 -3.30 55.96 -22.30
CA THR A 502 -3.67 54.59 -22.63
C THR A 502 -4.14 54.51 -24.09
N VAL A 503 -3.30 53.97 -24.97
CA VAL A 503 -3.73 53.54 -26.32
C VAL A 503 -4.36 52.17 -26.21
N VAL A 504 -5.68 52.10 -26.42
CA VAL A 504 -6.44 50.86 -26.56
C VAL A 504 -6.12 50.26 -27.93
N VAL A 505 -5.26 49.24 -27.97
CA VAL A 505 -5.11 48.38 -29.16
C VAL A 505 -6.08 47.22 -29.01
N GLY A 506 -7.24 47.33 -29.69
CA GLY A 506 -8.17 46.23 -29.86
C GLY A 506 -7.52 45.11 -30.66
N ARG A 507 -7.26 43.96 -30.03
CA ARG A 507 -6.86 42.73 -30.72
C ARG A 507 -8.12 42.04 -31.23
N SER A 508 -8.45 42.28 -32.49
CA SER A 508 -9.35 41.44 -33.28
C SER A 508 -8.69 40.07 -33.51
N PHE A 509 -9.31 39.02 -32.98
CA PHE A 509 -8.95 37.64 -33.27
C PHE A 509 -9.33 37.27 -34.70
N PRO A 510 -8.47 36.63 -35.51
CA PRO A 510 -8.89 36.03 -36.77
C PRO A 510 -9.80 34.81 -36.49
N PRO A 511 -10.84 34.59 -37.30
CA PRO A 511 -11.69 33.40 -37.17
C PRO A 511 -10.91 32.13 -37.50
N LEU A 512 -11.13 31.08 -36.69
CA LEU A 512 -10.59 29.73 -36.88
C LEU A 512 -11.00 29.16 -38.25
N PRO A 513 -10.11 28.42 -38.94
CA PRO A 513 -10.47 27.76 -40.19
C PRO A 513 -11.48 26.63 -39.94
N VAL A 514 -12.57 26.66 -40.70
CA VAL A 514 -13.59 25.61 -40.78
C VAL A 514 -12.97 24.39 -41.47
N VAL A 515 -12.80 23.30 -40.73
CA VAL A 515 -12.37 22.00 -41.27
C VAL A 515 -13.57 21.35 -41.96
N SER A 516 -13.51 21.24 -43.29
CA SER A 516 -14.44 20.42 -44.06
C SER A 516 -14.01 18.95 -44.03
N PRO A 517 -14.94 17.98 -43.95
CA PRO A 517 -14.60 16.56 -43.96
C PRO A 517 -14.12 16.12 -45.36
N PRO A 518 -13.12 15.23 -45.47
CA PRO A 518 -12.65 14.76 -46.77
C PRO A 518 -13.68 13.84 -47.44
N ALA A 519 -13.99 14.19 -48.69
CA ALA A 519 -14.80 13.40 -49.59
C ALA A 519 -14.05 12.16 -50.10
N GLY A 520 -14.78 11.05 -50.13
CA GLY A 520 -14.70 9.92 -51.06
C GLY A 520 -13.35 9.53 -51.65
N GLN A 521 -12.81 8.40 -51.18
CA GLN A 521 -11.95 7.54 -52.00
C GLN A 521 -12.53 6.12 -52.02
N THR A 522 -13.03 5.74 -53.19
CA THR A 522 -13.27 4.36 -53.61
C THR A 522 -11.94 3.63 -53.79
N PRO A 523 -11.79 2.38 -53.32
CA PRO A 523 -10.79 1.48 -53.87
C PRO A 523 -11.42 0.43 -54.78
N ALA A 524 -10.69 0.21 -55.87
CA ALA A 524 -10.96 -0.71 -56.94
C ALA A 524 -10.95 -2.18 -56.49
N SER A 525 -11.77 -2.94 -57.20
CA SER A 525 -11.83 -4.39 -57.33
C SER A 525 -10.47 -5.04 -57.66
N GLY A 526 -10.15 -6.12 -56.94
CA GLY A 526 -9.07 -7.06 -57.28
C GLY A 526 -9.16 -8.35 -56.45
N THR A 527 -9.83 -9.37 -56.99
CA THR A 527 -9.84 -10.76 -56.49
C THR A 527 -8.54 -11.47 -56.92
N PRO A 528 -8.06 -12.50 -56.20
CA PRO A 528 -8.43 -13.88 -56.60
C PRO A 528 -8.67 -14.88 -55.45
N ALA A 529 -9.53 -15.87 -55.76
CA ALA A 529 -9.56 -17.31 -55.45
C ALA A 529 -8.56 -17.89 -54.40
N ALA A 530 -8.84 -18.93 -53.61
CA ALA A 530 -9.96 -19.87 -53.42
C ALA A 530 -9.63 -20.81 -52.23
N SER A 531 -10.58 -21.69 -51.89
CA SER A 531 -10.63 -22.77 -50.88
C SER A 531 -11.07 -22.32 -49.48
N GLY A 532 -12.18 -22.76 -48.87
CA GLY A 532 -13.16 -23.80 -49.18
C GLY A 532 -13.24 -24.76 -47.99
N HIS A 533 -14.34 -24.72 -47.20
CA HIS A 533 -15.07 -25.84 -46.54
C HIS A 533 -16.16 -25.30 -45.56
N PRO A 534 -17.20 -26.09 -45.23
CA PRO A 534 -18.59 -25.63 -45.30
C PRO A 534 -19.26 -25.26 -43.97
N ALA A 535 -20.38 -24.55 -44.13
CA ALA A 535 -21.30 -24.04 -43.11
C ALA A 535 -22.25 -25.11 -42.53
N GLY A 536 -22.62 -24.93 -41.25
CA GLY A 536 -23.83 -25.44 -40.61
C GLY A 536 -24.75 -24.28 -40.19
N PRO A 537 -26.07 -24.49 -40.04
CA PRO A 537 -27.06 -23.43 -40.26
C PRO A 537 -27.37 -22.54 -39.06
N GLY A 538 -27.30 -21.24 -39.33
CA GLY A 538 -28.20 -20.14 -38.96
C GLY A 538 -29.15 -20.24 -37.77
N GLN A 539 -28.93 -19.34 -36.81
CA GLN A 539 -30.02 -18.69 -36.06
C GLN A 539 -29.65 -17.22 -35.80
N ALA A 540 -30.42 -16.31 -36.38
CA ALA A 540 -30.23 -14.86 -36.27
C ALA A 540 -30.80 -14.32 -34.94
N PRO A 541 -30.15 -13.36 -34.27
CA PRO A 541 -30.78 -12.59 -33.20
C PRO A 541 -31.38 -11.28 -33.74
N ALA A 542 -32.64 -11.05 -33.38
CA ALA A 542 -33.39 -9.84 -33.63
C ALA A 542 -32.88 -8.66 -32.77
N ALA A 543 -32.92 -7.46 -33.37
CA ALA A 543 -32.59 -6.19 -32.74
C ALA A 543 -33.62 -5.81 -31.66
N GLY A 544 -33.15 -5.60 -30.43
CA GLY A 544 -33.93 -5.03 -29.33
C GLY A 544 -33.60 -3.55 -29.16
N GLN A 545 -34.61 -2.69 -29.28
CA GLN A 545 -34.56 -1.25 -29.02
C GLN A 545 -34.34 -0.96 -27.52
N PRO A 546 -33.67 0.15 -27.16
CA PRO A 546 -33.58 0.61 -25.78
C PRO A 546 -34.86 1.34 -25.33
N VAL A 547 -35.37 0.92 -24.17
CA VAL A 547 -36.45 1.58 -23.41
C VAL A 547 -35.91 2.86 -22.78
N LEU A 548 -36.39 4.02 -23.25
CA LEU A 548 -36.20 5.32 -22.61
C LEU A 548 -37.20 5.47 -21.45
N VAL A 549 -36.72 5.51 -20.21
CA VAL A 549 -37.50 5.93 -19.05
C VAL A 549 -37.43 7.44 -18.94
N ALA A 550 -38.55 8.12 -19.23
CA ALA A 550 -38.71 9.55 -19.04
C ALA A 550 -38.75 9.91 -17.54
N ARG A 551 -37.84 10.79 -17.12
CA ARG A 551 -37.92 11.51 -15.83
C ARG A 551 -38.86 12.70 -15.99
N ASN A 552 -39.89 12.78 -15.16
CA ASN A 552 -40.75 13.94 -15.02
C ASN A 552 -40.21 14.82 -13.87
N PRO A 553 -39.92 16.12 -14.07
CA PRO A 553 -39.51 17.01 -13.00
C PRO A 553 -40.68 17.86 -12.51
N GLY A 554 -40.88 17.92 -11.19
CA GLY A 554 -41.60 19.02 -10.56
C GLY A 554 -42.62 18.64 -9.50
N ALA A 555 -42.23 18.80 -8.23
CA ALA A 555 -43.06 19.41 -7.19
C ALA A 555 -42.18 19.69 -5.95
N ARG A 556 -42.26 20.91 -5.44
CA ARG A 556 -41.66 21.39 -4.18
C ARG A 556 -42.73 21.37 -3.06
N PRO A 557 -42.32 21.52 -1.78
CA PRO A 557 -42.96 20.89 -0.62
C PRO A 557 -44.05 21.74 0.03
N GLY A 558 -44.95 21.07 0.74
CA GLY A 558 -45.89 21.69 1.67
C GLY A 558 -46.06 20.81 2.91
N ASP A 559 -45.82 21.42 4.07
CA ASP A 559 -46.01 20.85 5.40
C ASP A 559 -47.49 20.54 5.70
N THR A 560 -47.74 19.53 6.53
CA THR A 560 -48.39 19.57 7.86
C THR A 560 -49.28 18.34 8.12
N ALA A 561 -49.18 17.85 9.37
CA ALA A 561 -50.24 17.28 10.22
C ALA A 561 -50.24 15.77 10.53
N GLU A 562 -50.28 15.55 11.85
CA GLU A 562 -50.41 14.32 12.62
C GLU A 562 -51.69 13.53 12.32
N GLY A 563 -51.61 12.20 12.52
CA GLY A 563 -52.77 11.31 12.50
C GLY A 563 -52.43 9.91 13.00
N THR A 564 -52.56 9.70 14.31
CA THR A 564 -52.46 8.41 14.99
C THR A 564 -53.57 7.44 14.56
N THR A 565 -53.23 6.29 13.99
CA THR A 565 -54.09 5.09 14.03
C THR A 565 -53.23 3.82 14.15
N ALA A 566 -53.55 3.00 15.14
CA ALA A 566 -52.96 1.70 15.38
C ALA A 566 -53.60 0.64 14.47
N GLY A 567 -52.77 -0.04 13.67
CA GLY A 567 -53.14 -1.20 12.86
C GLY A 567 -51.89 -1.99 12.51
N GLY A 568 -51.88 -3.31 12.79
CA GLY A 568 -50.69 -4.17 12.75
C GLY A 568 -49.87 -4.05 11.45
N ALA A 569 -48.64 -3.58 11.60
CA ALA A 569 -47.71 -3.40 10.48
C ALA A 569 -46.99 -4.71 10.16
N ALA A 570 -47.15 -5.19 8.93
CA ALA A 570 -46.18 -6.08 8.31
C ALA A 570 -44.81 -5.41 8.38
N VAL A 571 -43.82 -6.08 8.99
CA VAL A 571 -42.46 -5.56 9.10
C VAL A 571 -41.88 -5.47 7.68
N SER A 572 -41.93 -4.29 7.08
CA SER A 572 -41.24 -4.03 5.82
C SER A 572 -39.76 -4.31 6.04
N GLN A 573 -39.21 -5.26 5.28
CA GLN A 573 -37.78 -5.55 5.33
C GLN A 573 -37.03 -4.35 4.78
N LYS A 574 -36.28 -3.67 5.65
CA LYS A 574 -35.41 -2.57 5.27
C LYS A 574 -34.12 -3.13 4.64
N TYR A 575 -33.64 -2.47 3.61
CA TYR A 575 -32.36 -2.77 2.95
C TYR A 575 -31.45 -1.55 3.08
N CYS A 576 -30.14 -1.77 3.20
CA CYS A 576 -29.16 -0.69 3.25
C CYS A 576 -29.09 0.02 1.90
N THR A 577 -29.28 1.34 1.88
CA THR A 577 -29.24 2.15 0.65
C THR A 577 -27.84 2.22 0.03
N ALA A 578 -26.78 2.01 0.83
CA ALA A 578 -25.40 2.05 0.35
C ALA A 578 -24.94 0.71 -0.28
N CYS A 579 -25.37 -0.44 0.24
CA CYS A 579 -24.87 -1.75 -0.23
C CYS A 579 -25.94 -2.79 -0.58
N GLY A 580 -27.23 -2.48 -0.41
CA GLY A 580 -28.35 -3.35 -0.76
C GLY A 580 -28.59 -4.52 0.21
N MET A 581 -27.80 -4.68 1.27
CA MET A 581 -27.95 -5.79 2.23
C MET A 581 -29.14 -5.59 3.18
N ARG A 582 -29.80 -6.68 3.58
CA ARG A 582 -30.92 -6.65 4.55
C ARG A 582 -30.47 -6.08 5.89
N LEU A 583 -31.27 -5.16 6.44
CA LEU A 583 -31.10 -4.63 7.78
C LEU A 583 -31.92 -5.45 8.77
N GLY A 584 -31.30 -5.80 9.90
CA GLY A 584 -32.03 -6.41 11.01
C GLY A 584 -33.05 -5.42 11.59
N PRO A 585 -34.18 -5.89 12.19
CA PRO A 585 -35.31 -5.04 12.59
C PRO A 585 -34.98 -3.90 13.58
N ALA A 586 -33.80 -3.91 14.21
CA ALA A 586 -33.35 -2.91 15.19
C ALA A 586 -31.96 -2.31 14.89
N HIS A 587 -31.38 -2.58 13.72
CA HIS A 587 -30.03 -2.11 13.41
C HIS A 587 -30.04 -0.67 12.88
N ARG A 588 -29.46 0.26 13.64
CA ARG A 588 -29.21 1.65 13.21
C ARG A 588 -28.08 1.79 12.19
N PHE A 589 -27.26 0.75 12.03
CA PHE A 589 -26.16 0.69 11.08
C PHE A 589 -26.19 -0.64 10.35
N CYS A 590 -25.83 -0.64 9.07
CA CYS A 590 -25.66 -1.87 8.32
C CYS A 590 -24.51 -2.70 8.92
N GLY A 591 -24.81 -3.90 9.41
CA GLY A 591 -23.78 -4.80 9.95
C GLY A 591 -22.74 -5.25 8.93
N TYR A 592 -23.00 -5.03 7.63
CA TYR A 592 -22.07 -5.39 6.55
C TYR A 592 -21.13 -4.23 6.17
N CYS A 593 -21.64 -3.02 5.93
CA CYS A 593 -20.83 -1.89 5.46
C CYS A 593 -20.68 -0.74 6.48
N GLY A 594 -21.31 -0.81 7.66
CA GLY A 594 -21.23 0.21 8.71
C GLY A 594 -22.03 1.49 8.44
N HIS A 595 -22.64 1.63 7.26
CA HIS A 595 -23.40 2.84 6.90
C HIS A 595 -24.66 2.97 7.77
N PRO A 596 -25.02 4.18 8.26
CA PRO A 596 -26.25 4.39 9.00
C PRO A 596 -27.47 4.03 8.15
N ALA A 597 -28.42 3.32 8.76
CA ALA A 597 -29.74 3.15 8.18
C ALA A 597 -30.44 4.51 8.28
N GLU A 598 -30.63 5.17 7.14
CA GLU A 598 -31.38 6.44 7.07
C GLU A 598 -32.75 6.27 7.75
N ALA A 599 -33.14 7.25 8.56
CA ALA A 599 -34.30 7.18 9.45
C ALA A 599 -35.62 7.15 8.67
#